data_AF-A0A066Z654-F1
#
_entry.id   AF-A0A066Z654-F1
#
_cell.length_a   1.000
_cell.length_b   1.000
_cell.length_c   1.000
_cell.angle_alpha   90.00
_cell.angle_beta   90.00
_cell.angle_gamma   90.00
#
_symmetry.space_group_name_H-M   'P 1'
#
loop_
_entity.id
_entity.type
_entity.pdbx_description
1 polymer ?
#
loop_
_entity_poly.entity_id
_entity_poly.type
_entity_poly.pdbx_seq_one_letter_code
_entity_poly.pdbx_strand_id
1 'polypeptide(L)' 'MTPMPTGLTKDAGWQIGVSRTLPHPLPVVWDFITSAEGIALWLGPGAVLAPDRGAPYRTAAG' A
#
# COMPACT_ATOMS: atom_id res chain seq x y z
N MET A 1 -9.25 -31.61 -8.29
CA MET A 1 -9.03 -30.15 -8.23
C MET A 1 -8.32 -29.83 -6.94
N THR A 2 -7.07 -29.34 -7.01
CA THR A 2 -6.34 -28.86 -5.83
C THR A 2 -7.00 -27.56 -5.34
N PRO A 3 -7.32 -27.40 -4.04
CA PRO A 3 -7.91 -26.16 -3.54
C PRO A 3 -6.93 -24.99 -3.73
N MET A 4 -7.42 -23.85 -4.19
CA MET A 4 -6.60 -22.63 -4.29
C MET A 4 -6.29 -22.12 -2.87
N PRO A 5 -5.03 -21.74 -2.57
CA PRO A 5 -4.71 -21.08 -1.31
C PRO A 5 -5.55 -19.81 -1.12
N THR A 6 -5.98 -19.53 0.12
CA THR A 6 -6.67 -18.28 0.46
C THR A 6 -5.82 -17.09 0.01
N GLY A 7 -6.45 -16.16 -0.71
CA GLY A 7 -5.77 -14.99 -1.27
C GLY A 7 -5.27 -15.20 -2.70
N LEU A 8 -5.15 -16.43 -3.23
CA LEU A 8 -4.80 -16.64 -4.63
C LEU A 8 -6.03 -16.51 -5.53
N THR A 9 -6.06 -15.47 -6.34
CA THR A 9 -7.10 -15.21 -7.34
C THR A 9 -6.63 -15.62 -8.73
N LYS A 10 -7.59 -16.01 -9.59
CA LYS A 10 -7.33 -16.52 -10.94
C LYS A 10 -6.64 -15.49 -11.85
N ASP A 11 -7.02 -14.22 -11.72
CA ASP A 11 -6.69 -13.19 -12.72
C ASP A 11 -5.69 -12.14 -12.23
N ALA A 12 -5.56 -11.92 -10.90
CA ALA A 12 -4.72 -10.87 -10.31
C ALA A 12 -3.58 -11.40 -9.42
N GLY A 13 -3.44 -12.72 -9.26
CA GLY A 13 -2.47 -13.32 -8.35
C GLY A 13 -2.92 -13.23 -6.89
N TRP A 14 -2.01 -12.93 -5.96
CA TRP A 14 -2.31 -12.88 -4.53
C TRP A 14 -3.01 -11.56 -4.14
N GLN A 15 -4.04 -11.65 -3.30
CA GLN A 15 -4.81 -10.53 -2.77
C GLN A 15 -4.86 -10.61 -1.25
N ILE A 16 -4.54 -9.51 -0.58
CA ILE A 16 -4.56 -9.38 0.87
C ILE A 16 -5.31 -8.09 1.21
N GLY A 17 -6.32 -8.19 2.07
CA GLY A 17 -6.99 -7.04 2.66
C GLY A 17 -6.67 -6.97 4.15
N VAL A 18 -6.21 -5.81 4.63
CA VAL A 18 -5.98 -5.55 6.06
C VAL A 18 -6.83 -4.37 6.48
N SER A 19 -7.54 -4.51 7.59
CA SER A 19 -8.32 -3.43 8.19
C SER A 19 -7.95 -3.30 9.67
N ARG A 20 -7.77 -2.05 10.10
CA ARG A 20 -7.49 -1.72 11.50
C ARG A 20 -8.12 -0.37 11.83
N THR A 21 -8.82 -0.30 12.96
CA THR A 21 -9.33 0.96 13.49
C THR A 21 -8.22 1.73 14.19
N LEU A 22 -8.07 3.02 13.87
CA LEU A 22 -7.10 3.92 14.47
C LEU A 22 -7.81 5.00 15.30
N PRO A 23 -7.28 5.39 16.48
CA PRO A 23 -7.90 6.41 17.32
C PRO A 23 -7.55 7.85 16.86
N HIS A 24 -7.62 8.10 15.55
CA HIS A 24 -7.24 9.38 14.94
C HIS A 24 -8.25 9.76 13.83
N PRO A 25 -8.52 11.05 13.61
CA PRO A 25 -9.38 11.50 12.51
C PRO A 25 -8.81 11.10 11.14
N LEU A 26 -9.69 10.84 10.17
CA LEU A 26 -9.32 10.47 8.81
C LEU A 26 -8.30 11.44 8.16
N PRO A 27 -8.47 12.78 8.22
CA PRO A 27 -7.52 13.68 7.58
C PRO A 27 -6.11 13.56 8.15
N VAL A 28 -5.97 13.37 9.48
CA VAL A 28 -4.67 13.22 10.14
C VAL A 28 -3.96 11.95 9.67
N VAL A 29 -4.71 10.85 9.56
CA VAL A 29 -4.16 9.58 9.04
C VAL A 29 -3.76 9.75 7.59
N TRP A 30 -4.60 10.39 6.77
CA TRP A 30 -4.34 10.61 5.35
C TRP A 30 -3.08 11.45 5.11
N ASP A 31 -2.97 12.58 5.82
CA ASP A 31 -1.80 13.48 5.74
C ASP A 31 -0.52 12.74 6.15
N PHE A 32 -0.59 11.90 7.19
CA PHE A 32 0.55 11.10 7.61
C PHE A 32 0.97 10.05 6.56
N ILE A 33 0.06 9.19 6.09
CA ILE A 33 0.43 8.09 5.18
C ILE A 33 0.89 8.56 3.80
N THR A 34 0.53 9.79 3.41
CA THR A 34 0.95 10.44 2.17
C THR A 34 2.15 11.37 2.34
N SER A 35 2.58 11.64 3.57
CA SER A 35 3.81 12.39 3.85
C SER A 35 5.07 11.60 3.46
N ALA A 36 6.20 12.29 3.31
CA ALA A 36 7.49 11.63 3.04
C ALA A 36 7.88 10.63 4.15
N GLU A 37 7.58 10.94 5.41
CA GLU A 37 7.81 10.03 6.54
C GLU A 37 6.93 8.79 6.44
N GLY A 38 5.62 8.98 6.23
CA GLY A 38 4.68 7.88 6.06
C GLY A 38 5.08 6.98 4.90
N ILE A 39 5.31 7.55 3.72
CA ILE A 39 5.74 6.82 2.52
C ILE A 39 6.98 5.96 2.80
N ALA A 40 7.99 6.51 3.48
CA ALA A 40 9.20 5.78 3.82
C ALA A 40 8.94 4.55 4.71
N LEU A 41 7.91 4.58 5.56
CA LEU A 41 7.55 3.48 6.45
C LEU A 41 6.88 2.30 5.73
N TRP A 42 6.06 2.55 4.69
CA TRP A 42 5.30 1.48 4.02
C TRP A 42 5.80 1.11 2.62
N LEU A 43 6.31 2.08 1.83
CA LEU A 43 6.96 1.82 0.54
C LEU A 43 8.48 1.67 0.63
N GLY A 44 9.05 2.07 1.77
CA GLY A 44 10.47 1.99 2.05
C GLY A 44 11.23 3.30 1.78
N PRO A 45 12.47 3.42 2.32
CA PRO A 45 13.27 4.63 2.20
C PRO A 45 13.53 5.03 0.74
N GLY A 46 13.41 6.33 0.44
CA GLY A 46 13.65 6.88 -0.90
C GLY A 46 12.52 6.68 -1.90
N ALA A 47 11.43 6.01 -1.53
CA ALA A 47 10.23 5.96 -2.36
C ALA A 47 9.59 7.36 -2.45
N VAL A 48 9.18 7.75 -3.66
CA VAL A 48 8.48 9.01 -3.93
C VAL A 48 7.19 8.71 -4.67
N LEU A 49 6.07 9.19 -4.13
CA LEU A 49 4.77 9.13 -4.78
C LEU A 49 4.45 10.48 -5.40
N ALA A 50 4.25 10.51 -6.72
CA ALA A 50 3.70 11.67 -7.39
C ALA A 50 2.17 11.71 -7.21
N PRO A 51 1.57 12.89 -7.04
CA PRO A 51 0.12 13.04 -6.87
C PRO A 51 -0.66 12.83 -8.18
N ASP A 52 0.05 12.67 -9.31
CA ASP A 52 -0.54 12.46 -10.61
C ASP A 52 -1.09 11.03 -10.74
N ARG A 53 -2.37 10.94 -11.13
CA ARG A 53 -3.01 9.65 -11.38
C ARG A 53 -2.23 8.89 -12.47
N GLY A 54 -1.84 7.66 -12.14
CA GLY A 54 -1.13 6.77 -13.06
C GLY A 54 0.39 6.97 -13.09
N ALA A 55 0.93 7.91 -12.30
CA ALA A 55 2.37 8.05 -12.17
C ALA A 55 2.98 6.79 -11.51
N PRO A 56 4.05 6.22 -12.09
CA PRO A 56 4.74 5.10 -11.49
C PRO A 56 5.57 5.54 -10.28
N TYR A 57 5.83 4.61 -9.36
CA TYR A 57 6.81 4.77 -8.29
C TYR A 57 7.78 3.59 -8.30
N ARG A 58 8.90 3.72 -7.60
CA ARG A 58 9.88 2.64 -7.39
C ARG A 58 10.14 2.46 -5.92
N THR A 59 10.37 1.21 -5.53
CA THR A 59 10.82 0.83 -4.19
C THR A 59 12.20 0.19 -4.28
N ALA A 60 12.88 0.01 -3.14
CA ALA A 60 14.15 -0.71 -3.11
C ALA A 60 14.02 -2.18 -3.52
N ALA A 61 12.82 -2.77 -3.45
CA ALA A 61 12.55 -4.16 -3.78
C ALA A 61 12.17 -4.40 -5.25
N GLY A 62 12.05 -3.34 -6.06
CA GLY A 62 11.56 -3.41 -7.44
C GLY A 62 10.20 -2.76 -7.58
#